data_AF-A0A1H2S977-F1
#
_entry.id   AF-A0A1H2S977-F1
#
_cell.length_a   1.000
_cell.length_b   1.000
_cell.length_c   1.000
_cell.angle_alpha   90.00
_cell.angle_beta   90.00
_cell.angle_gamma   90.00
#
_symmetry.space_group_name_H-M   'P 1'
#
loop_
_entity.id
_entity.type
_entity.pdbx_description
1 polymer ?
#
loop_
_entity_poly.entity_id
_entity_poly.type
_entity_poly.pdbx_seq_one_letter_code
_entity_poly.pdbx_strand_id
1 'polypeptide(L)'
;MEKVWEEWKTVVYPALESKVKEFETLGYKNIHIDEIWEMSVSQMKKRKADPALHTIVQTILHMKMHDYMQQKTIESYKKIEQKKNYDEALEEILAQVSGNVAEKVD
;
A
#
# COMPACT_ATOMS: atom_id res chain seq x y z
N MET A 1 -13.87 11.24 -8.37
CA MET A 1 -13.96 9.85 -7.88
C MET A 1 -13.15 9.63 -6.61
N GLU A 2 -11.91 10.11 -6.51
CA GLU A 2 -11.06 9.99 -5.31
C GLU A 2 -11.62 10.73 -4.08
N LYS A 3 -12.12 11.97 -4.27
CA LYS A 3 -12.70 12.81 -3.21
C LYS A 3 -13.86 12.16 -2.45
N VAL A 4 -14.66 11.32 -3.11
CA VAL A 4 -15.84 10.69 -2.49
C VAL A 4 -15.44 9.74 -1.37
N TRP A 5 -14.30 9.06 -1.50
CA TRP A 5 -13.88 8.05 -0.53
C TRP A 5 -13.30 8.69 0.74
N GLU A 6 -12.49 9.74 0.59
CA GLU A 6 -11.84 10.41 1.74
C GLU A 6 -12.84 11.05 2.71
N GLU A 7 -13.99 11.51 2.22
CA GLU A 7 -15.08 12.03 3.05
C GLU A 7 -15.61 10.96 4.03
N TRP A 8 -15.66 9.70 3.60
CA TRP A 8 -16.13 8.60 4.44
C TRP A 8 -15.14 8.16 5.51
N LYS A 9 -13.84 8.37 5.31
CA LYS A 9 -12.80 7.85 6.21
C LYS A 9 -12.99 8.32 7.65
N THR A 10 -13.37 9.59 7.84
CA THR A 10 -13.68 10.16 9.16
C THR A 10 -14.91 9.53 9.78
N VAL A 11 -15.94 9.25 8.98
CA VAL A 11 -17.21 8.62 9.41
C VAL A 11 -16.99 7.17 9.84
N VAL A 12 -16.19 6.42 9.09
CA VAL A 12 -15.92 5.00 9.36
C VAL A 12 -14.72 4.76 10.28
N TYR A 13 -14.10 5.82 10.81
CA TYR A 13 -12.96 5.73 11.72
C TYR A 13 -13.16 4.73 12.87
N PRO A 14 -14.33 4.65 13.53
CA PRO A 14 -14.55 3.65 14.58
C PRO A 14 -14.42 2.19 14.08
N ALA A 15 -14.85 1.91 12.85
CA ALA A 15 -14.69 0.58 12.25
C ALA A 15 -13.23 0.28 11.90
N LEU A 16 -12.50 1.29 11.40
CA LEU A 16 -11.07 1.18 11.13
C LEU A 16 -10.28 0.90 12.41
N GLU A 17 -10.54 1.68 13.47
CA GLU A 17 -9.89 1.50 14.76
C GLU A 17 -10.20 0.12 15.37
N SER A 18 -11.45 -0.33 15.27
CA SER A 18 -11.86 -1.67 15.71
C SER A 18 -11.09 -2.77 14.98
N LYS A 19 -10.92 -2.64 13.65
CA LYS A 19 -10.17 -3.61 12.84
C LYS A 19 -8.68 -3.63 13.18
N VAL A 20 -8.06 -2.47 13.42
CA VAL A 20 -6.66 -2.41 13.90
C VAL A 20 -6.53 -3.15 15.23
N LYS A 21 -7.40 -2.85 16.21
CA LYS A 21 -7.38 -3.51 17.54
C LYS A 21 -7.62 -5.01 17.45
N GLU A 22 -8.50 -5.47 16.57
CA GLU A 22 -8.72 -6.90 16.29
C GLU A 22 -7.42 -7.55 15.82
N PHE A 23 -6.75 -6.94 14.85
CA PHE A 23 -5.50 -7.43 14.29
C PHE A 23 -4.35 -7.44 15.31
N GLU A 24 -4.28 -6.42 16.16
CA GLU A 24 -3.36 -6.36 17.30
C GLU A 24 -3.62 -7.47 18.32
N THR A 25 -4.89 -7.75 18.61
CA THR A 25 -5.30 -8.83 19.51
C THR A 25 -4.88 -10.21 18.99
N LEU A 26 -4.81 -10.38 17.65
CA LEU A 26 -4.27 -11.58 17.00
C LEU A 26 -2.74 -11.65 17.03
N GLY A 27 -2.06 -10.70 17.66
CA GLY A 27 -0.60 -10.69 17.85
C GLY A 27 0.18 -9.88 16.81
N TYR A 28 -0.49 -9.18 15.90
CA TYR A 28 0.16 -8.39 14.85
C TYR A 28 0.34 -6.94 15.29
N LYS A 29 1.59 -6.48 15.33
CA LYS A 29 1.92 -5.12 15.76
C LYS A 29 2.15 -4.20 14.56
N ASN A 30 2.07 -2.89 14.81
CA ASN A 30 2.40 -1.84 13.84
C ASN A 30 1.48 -1.81 12.61
N ILE A 31 0.18 -1.99 12.84
CA ILE A 31 -0.82 -1.86 11.78
C ILE A 31 -1.40 -0.47 11.85
N HIS A 32 -1.33 0.28 10.74
CA HIS A 32 -1.81 1.65 10.69
C HIS A 32 -3.22 1.73 10.10
N ILE A 33 -4.03 2.66 10.62
CA ILE A 33 -5.39 2.93 10.13
C ILE A 33 -5.40 3.21 8.62
N ASP A 34 -4.40 3.92 8.13
CA ASP A 34 -4.25 4.24 6.71
C ASP A 34 -4.07 2.99 5.85
N GLU A 35 -3.34 1.99 6.33
CA GLU A 35 -3.14 0.74 5.61
C GLU A 35 -4.45 -0.06 5.50
N ILE A 36 -5.23 -0.09 6.57
CA ILE A 36 -6.57 -0.72 6.57
C ILE A 36 -7.49 0.03 5.60
N TRP A 37 -7.48 1.36 5.63
CA TRP A 37 -8.28 2.19 4.73
C TRP A 37 -7.93 1.95 3.26
N GLU A 38 -6.65 2.01 2.92
CA GLU A 38 -6.15 1.78 1.55
C GLU A 38 -6.53 0.39 1.04
N MET A 39 -6.39 -0.64 1.88
CA MET A 39 -6.81 -2.00 1.53
C MET A 39 -8.32 -2.08 1.31
N SER A 40 -9.14 -1.47 2.18
CA SER A 40 -10.59 -1.45 2.02
C SER A 40 -11.01 -0.76 0.72
N VAL A 41 -10.43 0.40 0.40
CA VAL A 41 -10.68 1.11 -0.86
C VAL A 41 -10.28 0.26 -2.06
N SER A 42 -9.13 -0.40 -2.01
CA SER A 42 -8.66 -1.32 -3.05
C SER A 42 -9.65 -2.47 -3.29
N GLN A 43 -10.17 -3.08 -2.22
CA GLN A 43 -11.16 -4.15 -2.32
C GLN A 43 -12.49 -3.69 -2.92
N MET A 44 -13.00 -2.52 -2.50
CA MET A 44 -14.25 -1.96 -3.04
C MET A 44 -14.10 -1.61 -4.53
N LYS A 45 -12.98 -0.99 -4.92
CA LYS A 45 -12.65 -0.69 -6.32
C LYS A 45 -12.60 -1.96 -7.17
N LYS A 46 -11.93 -3.03 -6.69
CA LYS A 46 -11.89 -4.33 -7.38
C LYS A 46 -13.26 -4.95 -7.60
N ARG A 47 -14.18 -4.78 -6.64
CA ARG A 47 -15.54 -5.33 -6.70
C ARG A 47 -16.56 -4.41 -7.39
N LYS A 48 -16.12 -3.22 -7.86
CA LYS A 48 -17.01 -2.17 -8.40
C LYS A 48 -18.17 -1.84 -7.45
N ALA A 49 -17.90 -1.85 -6.15
CA ALA A 49 -18.92 -1.65 -5.13
C ALA A 49 -19.30 -0.16 -5.00
N ASP A 50 -20.58 0.10 -4.69
CA ASP A 50 -21.08 1.45 -4.43
C ASP A 50 -20.52 2.00 -3.10
N PRO A 51 -20.09 3.27 -3.04
CA PRO A 51 -19.58 3.93 -1.82
C PRO A 51 -20.64 4.21 -0.76
N ALA A 52 -21.61 3.31 -0.55
CA ALA A 52 -22.56 3.43 0.54
C ALA A 52 -21.89 3.09 1.89
N LEU A 53 -22.28 3.79 2.96
CA LEU A 53 -21.71 3.61 4.30
C LEU A 53 -21.69 2.14 4.75
N HIS A 54 -22.80 1.42 4.56
CA HIS A 54 -22.90 0.01 4.95
C HIS A 54 -21.89 -0.86 4.20
N THR A 55 -21.66 -0.60 2.90
CA THR A 55 -20.67 -1.30 2.09
C THR A 55 -19.26 -1.08 2.60
N ILE A 56 -18.93 0.17 2.97
CA ILE A 56 -17.61 0.53 3.47
C ILE A 56 -17.35 -0.15 4.82
N VAL A 57 -18.29 -0.02 5.76
CA VAL A 57 -18.22 -0.66 7.08
C VAL A 57 -18.12 -2.17 6.94
N GLN A 58 -18.95 -2.78 6.08
CA GLN A 58 -18.90 -4.21 5.80
C GLN A 58 -17.52 -4.61 5.26
N THR A 59 -16.96 -3.86 4.31
CA THR A 59 -15.65 -4.17 3.73
C THR A 59 -14.52 -4.10 4.77
N ILE A 60 -14.56 -3.11 5.67
CA ILE A 60 -13.58 -2.98 6.76
C ILE A 60 -13.71 -4.17 7.71
N LEU A 61 -14.90 -4.43 8.25
CA LEU A 61 -15.09 -5.44 9.29
C LEU A 61 -14.94 -6.88 8.79
N HIS A 62 -15.22 -7.15 7.51
CA HIS A 62 -15.01 -8.48 6.90
C HIS A 62 -13.58 -8.70 6.39
N MET A 63 -12.69 -7.71 6.53
CA MET A 63 -11.29 -7.87 6.16
C MET A 63 -10.65 -9.00 6.97
N LYS A 64 -10.10 -9.99 6.26
CA LYS A 64 -9.37 -11.09 6.87
C LYS A 64 -7.91 -10.72 7.00
N MET A 65 -7.32 -11.04 8.16
CA MET A 65 -5.89 -10.90 8.41
C MET A 65 -5.04 -11.56 7.31
N HIS A 66 -5.43 -12.76 6.86
CA HIS A 66 -4.70 -13.48 5.83
C HIS A 66 -4.57 -12.67 4.54
N ASP A 67 -5.65 -12.03 4.09
CA ASP A 67 -5.67 -11.22 2.88
C ASP A 67 -4.79 -9.97 3.04
N TYR A 68 -4.79 -9.36 4.23
CA TYR A 68 -3.92 -8.23 4.57
C TYR A 68 -2.44 -8.60 4.48
N MET A 69 -2.06 -9.72 5.12
CA MET A 69 -0.68 -10.20 5.11
C MET A 69 -0.20 -10.61 3.71
N GLN A 70 -1.08 -11.24 2.92
CA GLN A 70 -0.77 -11.55 1.52
C GLN A 70 -0.49 -10.28 0.73
N GLN A 71 -1.32 -9.25 0.88
CA GLN A 71 -1.10 -7.96 0.21
C GLN A 71 0.23 -7.33 0.63
N LYS A 72 0.54 -7.26 1.94
CA LYS A 72 1.81 -6.72 2.45
C LYS A 72 3.03 -7.49 1.96
N THR A 73 2.91 -8.80 1.84
CA THR A 73 3.98 -9.65 1.30
C THR A 73 4.25 -9.31 -0.16
N ILE A 74 3.20 -9.20 -0.99
CA ILE A 74 3.33 -8.80 -2.40
C ILE A 74 3.92 -7.39 -2.54
N GLU A 75 3.48 -6.44 -1.71
CA GLU A 75 4.03 -5.07 -1.68
C GLU A 75 5.51 -5.05 -1.32
N SER A 76 5.95 -5.89 -0.37
CA SER A 76 7.36 -6.04 -0.01
C SER A 76 8.20 -6.55 -1.18
N TYR A 77 7.74 -7.61 -1.87
CA TYR A 77 8.45 -8.14 -3.05
C TYR A 77 8.57 -7.08 -4.16
N LYS A 78 7.50 -6.33 -4.44
CA LYS A 78 7.53 -5.24 -5.41
C LYS A 78 8.52 -4.14 -5.05
N LYS A 79 8.59 -3.75 -3.77
CA LYS A 79 9.56 -2.76 -3.28
C LYS A 79 11.00 -3.25 -3.43
N ILE A 80 11.26 -4.54 -3.17
CA ILE A 80 12.58 -5.15 -3.35
C ILE A 80 12.98 -5.13 -4.83
N GLU A 81 12.07 -5.50 -5.72
CA GLU A 81 12.30 -5.47 -7.16
C GLU A 81 12.57 -4.05 -7.66
N GLN A 82 11.76 -3.07 -7.26
CA GLN A 82 11.97 -1.66 -7.59
C GLN A 82 13.33 -1.17 -7.12
N LYS A 83 13.74 -1.51 -5.90
CA LYS A 83 15.06 -1.15 -5.37
C LYS A 83 16.19 -1.69 -6.25
N LYS A 84 16.12 -2.96 -6.64
CA LYS A 84 17.12 -3.57 -7.54
C LYS A 84 17.21 -2.81 -8.86
N ASN A 85 16.07 -2.46 -9.45
CA ASN A 85 16.04 -1.72 -10.70
C ASN A 85 16.68 -0.32 -10.55
N TYR A 86 16.50 0.35 -9.42
CA TYR A 86 17.17 1.63 -9.15
C TYR A 86 18.69 1.45 -8.97
N ASP A 87 19.12 0.41 -8.27
CA ASP A 87 20.54 0.09 -8.09
C ASP A 87 21.20 -0.19 -9.46
N GLU A 88 20.57 -1.00 -10.32
CA GLU A 88 21.03 -1.30 -11.67
C GLU A 88 21.09 -0.05 -12.56
N ALA A 89 20.05 0.80 -12.53
CA ALA A 89 20.02 2.05 -13.30
C ALA A 89 21.09 3.05 -12.83
N LEU A 90 21.40 3.07 -11.52
CA LEU A 90 22.44 3.93 -10.97
C LEU A 90 23.83 3.50 -11.47
N GLU A 91 24.13 2.20 -11.48
CA GLU A 91 25.39 1.65 -11.99
C GLU A 91 25.58 1.97 -13.48
N GLU A 92 24.53 1.87 -14.29
CA GLU A 92 24.58 2.24 -15.71
C GLU A 92 24.96 3.72 -15.92
N ILE A 93 24.33 4.62 -15.16
CA ILE A 93 24.61 6.06 -15.23
C ILE A 93 26.06 6.35 -14.79
N LEU A 94 26.54 5.72 -13.72
CA LEU A 94 27.91 5.89 -13.23
C LEU A 94 28.95 5.42 -14.25
N ALA A 95 28.69 4.30 -14.93
CA ALA A 95 29.54 3.79 -16.00
C ALA A 95 29.60 4.76 -17.18
N GLN A 96 28.47 5.33 -17.60
CA GLN A 96 28.40 6.33 -18.67
C GLN A 96 29.16 7.62 -18.32
N VAL A 97 29.00 8.13 -17.09
CA VAL A 97 29.72 9.34 -16.65
C VAL A 97 31.23 9.08 -16.57
N SER A 98 31.64 7.94 -16.02
CA SER A 98 33.06 7.59 -15.92
C SER A 98 33.70 7.37 -17.30
N GLY A 99 32.97 6.79 -18.26
CA GLY A 99 33.41 6.66 -19.65
C GLY A 99 33.52 8.00 -20.38
N ASN A 100 32.57 8.91 -20.17
CA ASN A 100 32.58 10.24 -20.81
C ASN A 100 33.65 11.20 -20.27
N VAL A 101 34.18 10.96 -19.07
CA VAL A 101 35.32 11.73 -18.52
C VAL A 101 36.63 11.32 -19.18
N ALA A 102 36.77 10.06 -19.62
CA ALA A 102 37.98 9.58 -20.30
C ALA A 102 38.14 10.11 -21.74
N GLU A 103 37.05 10.42 -22.43
CA GLU A 103 37.08 10.95 -23.82
C GLU A 103 37.28 12.47 -23.91
N LYS A 104 37.27 13.23 -22.80
CA LYS A 104 37.40 14.70 -22.80
C LYS A 104 38.79 15.23 -22.41
N VAL A 105 39.78 14.37 -22.25
CA VAL A 105 41.15 14.76 -21.80
C VAL A 105 42.20 14.75 -22.93
N ASP A 106 41.80 14.46 -24.17
CA ASP A 106 42.66 14.63 -25.36
C ASP A 106 42.38 15.95 -26.11
#